data_AF-A0A285UGG5-F1
#
_entry.id   AF-A0A285UGG5-F1
#
_cell.length_a   1.000
_cell.length_b   1.000
_cell.length_c   1.000
_cell.angle_alpha   90.00
_cell.angle_beta   90.00
_cell.angle_gamma   90.00
#
_symmetry.space_group_name_H-M   'P 1'
#
loop_
_entity.id
_entity.type
_entity.pdbx_description
1 polymer ?
#
loop_
_entity_poly.entity_id
_entity_poly.type
_entity_poly.pdbx_seq_one_letter_code
_entity_poly.pdbx_strand_id
1 'polypeptide(L)'
;MKVKIGAIGAADSLEKIKDVALKDNRIELIGFSYDDYEELKNILRENKTKVDQWIFSGQYPYDYAIRHQLIDEQDGSFPPLHGISFLGTFLRIVKERGHFVSKISLDTIDKKIVQQLLSEFSIDDCLIALSPYEYNKSSEEIIDFHIEQHRLGNSEVAITGYLSVYLELTKRNIPCYRLVSSEIAIQKELDLLVTRAQSQLNENSRVTIIGIDVVENNEQYSIYEKQKQSLELERELLELTEKLNGSLRKENDRIYIYTTHGDFELSLADESILQTIRGIQLSTNIEMNIGVGSGYTVYEAKLNSNLACDEGKQRAGSNMLYIDENKNLLDILSREKNSDTLPRFWQETLQRHNYSTTTPLKIYRYVILKQIEQFGSDLITNLLKNTDRNTRRILNDLEKMGLLESVYEEAVGKRGRPRKIYKIVAEMDKPIA
;
A
#
# COMPACT_ATOMS: atom_id res chain seq x y z
N MET A 1 15.69 -5.11 0.48
CA MET A 1 14.79 -3.96 0.47
C MET A 1 14.25 -3.82 1.88
N LYS A 2 14.25 -2.60 2.44
CA LYS A 2 13.60 -2.37 3.74
C LYS A 2 12.14 -2.03 3.48
N VAL A 3 11.24 -2.54 4.30
CA VAL A 3 9.84 -2.14 4.29
C VAL A 3 9.74 -0.74 4.89
N LYS A 4 9.19 0.21 4.12
CA LYS A 4 8.95 1.58 4.57
C LYS A 4 7.64 1.62 5.35
N ILE A 5 7.73 1.89 6.64
CA ILE A 5 6.57 1.95 7.52
C ILE A 5 6.36 3.39 7.96
N GLY A 6 5.18 3.95 7.64
CA GLY A 6 4.76 5.25 8.13
C GLY A 6 4.23 5.14 9.56
N ALA A 7 4.87 5.81 10.52
CA ALA A 7 4.43 5.84 11.90
C ALA A 7 3.69 7.13 12.21
N ILE A 8 2.43 7.03 12.66
CA ILE A 8 1.59 8.19 13.02
C ILE A 8 1.28 8.15 14.50
N GLY A 9 1.50 9.25 15.21
CA GLY A 9 1.18 9.27 16.63
C GLY A 9 1.61 10.49 17.42
N ALA A 10 1.26 10.46 18.72
CA ALA A 10 1.80 11.38 19.71
C ALA A 10 3.33 11.18 19.86
N ALA A 11 4.04 12.27 20.18
CA ALA A 11 5.50 12.28 20.22
C ALA A 11 6.10 11.18 21.14
N ASP A 12 5.52 10.97 22.33
CA ASP A 12 5.99 9.96 23.30
C ASP A 12 5.86 8.53 22.77
N SER A 13 4.73 8.23 22.13
CA SER A 13 4.50 6.92 21.52
C SER A 13 5.35 6.72 20.26
N LEU A 14 5.55 7.77 19.46
CA LEU A 14 6.38 7.71 18.25
C LEU A 14 7.84 7.39 18.57
N GLU A 15 8.41 8.01 19.61
CA GLU A 15 9.78 7.70 20.05
C GLU A 15 9.92 6.22 20.41
N LYS A 16 8.92 5.65 21.10
CA LYS A 16 8.94 4.23 21.44
C LYS A 16 8.84 3.32 20.22
N ILE A 17 8.02 3.69 19.22
CA ILE A 17 7.93 2.94 17.96
C ILE A 17 9.25 3.02 17.20
N LYS A 18 9.88 4.20 17.15
CA LYS A 18 11.22 4.38 16.55
C LYS A 18 12.26 3.50 17.22
N ASP A 19 12.31 3.47 18.55
CA ASP A 19 13.28 2.66 19.30
C ASP A 19 13.16 1.17 19.00
N VAL A 20 11.94 0.65 18.84
CA VAL A 20 11.71 -0.75 18.48
C VAL A 20 12.05 -0.99 17.01
N ALA A 21 11.61 -0.12 16.09
CA ALA A 21 11.88 -0.25 14.66
C ALA A 21 13.38 -0.16 14.32
N LEU A 22 14.15 0.66 15.03
CA LEU A 22 15.61 0.77 14.85
C LEU A 22 16.37 -0.53 15.13
N LYS A 23 15.79 -1.42 15.95
CA LYS A 23 16.36 -2.75 16.25
C LYS A 23 16.10 -3.75 15.12
N ASP A 24 15.22 -3.45 14.17
CA ASP A 24 14.84 -4.31 13.05
C ASP A 24 15.44 -3.81 11.74
N ASN A 25 16.41 -4.56 11.19
CA ASN A 25 17.09 -4.19 9.96
C ASN A 25 16.19 -4.28 8.70
N ARG A 26 15.01 -4.89 8.80
CA ARG A 26 14.03 -4.99 7.71
C ARG A 26 13.22 -3.71 7.53
N ILE A 27 13.25 -2.79 8.49
CA ILE A 27 12.32 -1.65 8.56
C ILE A 27 13.06 -0.33 8.30
N GLU A 28 12.42 0.53 7.51
CA GLU A 28 12.71 1.96 7.41
C GLU A 28 11.48 2.71 7.94
N LEU A 29 11.59 3.33 9.12
CA LEU A 29 10.46 3.99 9.76
C LEU A 29 10.44 5.48 9.41
N ILE A 30 9.30 5.99 8.95
CA ILE A 30 9.07 7.42 8.67
C ILE A 30 8.03 7.92 9.66
N GLY A 31 8.43 8.77 10.60
CA GLY A 31 7.57 9.27 11.67
C GLY A 31 6.82 10.55 11.31
N PHE A 32 5.54 10.60 11.64
CA PHE A 32 4.64 11.73 11.45
C PHE A 32 3.90 12.04 12.76
N SER A 33 4.24 13.15 13.39
CA SER A 33 3.45 13.71 14.49
C SER A 33 2.27 14.51 13.95
N TYR A 34 1.19 14.54 14.70
CA TYR A 34 0.04 15.40 14.44
C TYR A 34 -0.42 16.03 15.75
N ASP A 35 -0.84 17.28 15.69
CA ASP A 35 -1.47 17.98 16.81
C ASP A 35 -3.00 18.07 16.62
N ASP A 36 -3.46 18.09 15.36
CA ASP A 36 -4.88 18.11 14.98
C ASP A 36 -5.23 16.95 14.02
N TYR A 37 -6.46 16.47 14.11
CA TYR A 37 -6.98 15.39 13.29
C TYR A 37 -7.15 15.77 11.81
N GLU A 38 -7.29 17.06 11.48
CA GLU A 38 -7.25 17.50 10.08
C GLU A 38 -5.85 17.32 9.45
N GLU A 39 -4.78 17.36 10.25
CA GLU A 39 -3.41 17.10 9.78
C GLU A 39 -3.25 15.62 9.40
N LEU A 40 -3.87 14.71 10.16
CA LEU A 40 -3.84 13.26 9.91
C LEU A 40 -4.30 12.92 8.48
N LYS A 41 -5.33 13.61 8.00
CA LYS A 41 -5.86 13.43 6.64
C LYS A 41 -4.85 13.83 5.56
N ASN A 42 -4.16 14.95 5.74
CA ASN A 42 -3.16 15.43 4.80
C ASN A 42 -1.93 14.52 4.81
N ILE A 43 -1.45 14.14 6.00
CA ILE A 43 -0.33 13.21 6.19
C ILE A 43 -0.59 11.90 5.44
N LEU A 44 -1.75 11.27 5.64
CA LEU A 44 -2.07 10.00 4.99
C LEU A 44 -2.15 10.13 3.46
N ARG A 45 -2.77 11.19 2.95
CA ARG A 45 -2.94 11.40 1.50
C ARG A 45 -1.63 11.67 0.78
N GLU A 46 -0.78 12.53 1.34
CA GLU A 46 0.49 12.93 0.74
C GLU A 46 1.52 11.80 0.78
N ASN A 47 1.36 10.84 1.69
CA ASN A 47 2.34 9.80 1.93
C ASN A 47 1.87 8.38 1.62
N LYS A 48 0.63 8.18 1.14
CA LYS A 48 0.07 6.87 0.79
C LYS A 48 0.96 6.06 -0.16
N THR A 49 1.63 6.72 -1.12
CA THR A 49 2.51 6.05 -2.10
C THR A 49 3.99 6.02 -1.69
N LYS A 50 4.34 6.54 -0.50
CA LYS A 50 5.72 6.65 -0.02
C LYS A 50 6.07 5.58 1.02
N VAL A 51 5.05 4.95 1.60
CA VAL A 51 5.19 3.88 2.60
C VAL A 51 4.47 2.65 2.10
N ASP A 52 4.96 1.48 2.48
CA ASP A 52 4.36 0.20 2.15
C ASP A 52 3.21 -0.14 3.11
N GLN A 53 3.30 0.35 4.36
CA GLN A 53 2.37 0.08 5.46
C GLN A 53 2.36 1.23 6.48
N TRP A 54 1.32 1.30 7.30
CA TRP A 54 1.14 2.26 8.37
C TRP A 54 1.12 1.61 9.75
N ILE A 55 1.84 2.19 10.71
CA ILE A 55 1.69 1.91 12.14
C ILE A 55 1.15 3.15 12.85
N PHE A 56 0.01 3.01 13.51
CA PHE A 56 -0.58 4.07 14.30
C PHE A 56 -0.23 3.86 15.78
N SER A 57 0.04 4.92 16.51
CA SER A 57 0.42 4.84 17.92
C SER A 57 -0.71 4.40 18.86
N GLY A 58 -1.95 4.39 18.35
CA GLY A 58 -3.13 4.04 19.13
C GLY A 58 -4.36 3.88 18.25
N GLN A 59 -5.45 3.44 18.89
CA GLN A 59 -6.70 3.09 18.22
C GLN A 59 -7.37 4.27 17.53
N TYR A 60 -7.38 5.46 18.14
CA TYR A 60 -8.05 6.64 17.58
C TYR A 60 -7.58 7.01 16.16
N PRO A 61 -6.28 7.28 15.91
CA PRO A 61 -5.84 7.69 14.58
C PRO A 61 -6.00 6.58 13.53
N TYR A 62 -5.95 5.31 13.93
CA TYR A 62 -6.28 4.18 13.05
C TYR A 62 -7.77 4.19 12.66
N ASP A 63 -8.67 4.26 13.64
CA ASP A 63 -10.11 4.29 13.41
C ASP A 63 -10.53 5.49 12.56
N TYR A 64 -9.92 6.66 12.81
CA TYR A 64 -10.15 7.86 12.01
C TYR A 64 -9.78 7.61 10.54
N ALA A 65 -8.63 6.97 10.29
CA ALA A 65 -8.16 6.68 8.94
C ALA A 65 -9.10 5.72 8.18
N ILE A 66 -9.56 4.66 8.84
CA ILE A 66 -10.49 3.68 8.27
C ILE A 66 -11.86 4.32 7.97
N ARG A 67 -12.45 5.03 8.95
CA ARG A 67 -13.79 5.63 8.82
C ARG A 67 -13.86 6.70 7.72
N HIS A 68 -12.75 7.39 7.48
CA HIS A 68 -12.69 8.47 6.48
C HIS A 68 -12.21 8.03 5.10
N GLN A 69 -12.09 6.72 4.81
CA GLN A 69 -11.76 6.33 3.44
C GLN A 69 -10.25 6.49 3.13
N LEU A 70 -9.39 6.71 4.14
CA LEU A 70 -8.02 7.16 3.90
C LEU A 70 -7.05 6.00 3.64
N ILE A 71 -7.27 4.87 4.32
CA ILE A 71 -6.54 3.62 4.15
C ILE A 71 -7.51 2.44 4.25
N ASP A 72 -7.09 1.27 3.75
CA ASP A 72 -7.79 0.00 3.98
C ASP A 72 -7.24 -0.73 5.22
N GLU A 73 -7.97 -1.70 5.78
CA GLU A 73 -7.56 -2.46 6.98
C GLU A 73 -6.23 -3.22 6.81
N GLN A 74 -5.87 -3.52 5.57
CA GLN A 74 -4.62 -4.19 5.20
C GLN A 74 -3.42 -3.25 5.09
N ASP A 75 -3.65 -1.93 5.04
CA ASP A 75 -2.62 -0.92 4.84
C ASP A 75 -1.99 -0.45 6.15
N GLY A 76 -2.58 -0.79 7.30
CA GLY A 76 -2.03 -0.41 8.58
C GLY A 76 -2.53 -1.19 9.77
N SER A 77 -1.93 -0.92 10.92
CA SER A 77 -2.29 -1.50 12.22
C SER A 77 -1.89 -0.58 13.37
N PHE A 78 -2.28 -0.92 14.59
CA PHE A 78 -1.86 -0.24 15.80
C PHE A 78 -1.56 -1.26 16.92
N PRO A 79 -0.53 -1.03 17.75
CA PRO A 79 -0.20 -1.94 18.83
C PRO A 79 -1.20 -1.80 19.98
N PRO A 80 -1.86 -2.88 20.42
CA PRO A 80 -2.90 -2.81 21.42
C PRO A 80 -2.36 -2.35 22.80
N LEU A 81 -3.20 -1.59 23.51
CA LEU A 81 -2.89 -1.03 24.83
C LEU A 81 -3.27 -1.96 26.00
N HIS A 82 -3.88 -3.12 25.73
CA HIS A 82 -4.24 -4.11 26.75
C HIS A 82 -3.16 -5.20 26.93
N GLY A 83 -3.34 -6.06 27.93
CA GLY A 83 -2.40 -7.15 28.24
C GLY A 83 -1.12 -6.62 28.86
N ILE A 84 0.03 -6.85 28.21
CA ILE A 84 1.37 -6.51 28.73
C ILE A 84 1.50 -5.01 29.03
N SER A 85 0.96 -4.14 28.17
CA SER A 85 1.01 -2.68 28.34
C SER A 85 0.27 -2.23 29.61
N PHE A 86 -0.92 -2.80 29.84
CA PHE A 86 -1.75 -2.52 31.01
C PHE A 86 -1.13 -3.07 32.30
N LEU A 87 -0.74 -4.35 32.31
CA LEU A 87 -0.11 -5.00 33.47
C LEU A 87 1.22 -4.35 33.84
N GLY A 88 2.04 -3.98 32.84
CA GLY A 88 3.29 -3.24 33.07
C GLY A 88 3.04 -1.86 33.67
N THR A 89 1.95 -1.19 33.26
CA THR A 89 1.55 0.08 33.87
C THR A 89 1.11 -0.10 35.32
N PHE A 90 0.32 -1.13 35.63
CA PHE A 90 -0.03 -1.49 37.01
C PHE A 90 1.21 -1.77 37.87
N LEU A 91 2.15 -2.57 37.38
CA LEU A 91 3.38 -2.86 38.10
C LEU A 91 4.20 -1.60 38.38
N ARG A 92 4.27 -0.68 37.41
CA ARG A 92 4.93 0.62 37.59
C ARG A 92 4.23 1.45 38.67
N ILE A 93 2.89 1.49 38.68
CA ILE A 93 2.11 2.20 39.71
C ILE A 93 2.45 1.64 41.09
N VAL A 94 2.40 0.32 41.28
CA VAL A 94 2.69 -0.32 42.57
C VAL A 94 4.11 0.02 43.03
N LYS A 95 5.09 -0.05 42.12
CA LYS A 95 6.50 0.27 42.41
C LYS A 95 6.69 1.72 42.87
N GLU A 96 6.09 2.67 42.16
CA GLU A 96 6.27 4.11 42.45
C GLU A 96 5.46 4.57 43.67
N ARG A 97 4.29 3.97 43.91
CA ARG A 97 3.45 4.26 45.08
C ARG A 97 3.90 3.55 46.34
N GLY A 98 4.67 2.47 46.20
CA GLY A 98 5.11 1.64 47.32
C GLY A 98 4.00 0.80 47.97
N HIS A 99 2.80 0.77 47.39
CA HIS A 99 1.66 -0.03 47.85
C HIS A 99 0.74 -0.38 46.68
N PHE A 100 -0.13 -1.36 46.90
CA PHE A 100 -1.15 -1.75 45.93
C PHE A 100 -2.27 -0.71 45.86
N VAL A 101 -2.55 -0.21 44.66
CA VAL A 101 -3.61 0.78 44.41
C VAL A 101 -4.85 0.05 43.91
N SER A 102 -5.93 0.08 44.70
CA SER A 102 -7.17 -0.63 44.40
C SER A 102 -8.26 0.24 43.77
N LYS A 103 -8.05 1.56 43.65
CA LYS A 103 -9.01 2.52 43.09
C LYS A 103 -8.42 3.27 41.92
N ILE A 104 -8.87 2.95 40.72
CA ILE A 104 -8.26 3.44 39.48
C ILE A 104 -9.35 3.94 38.53
N SER A 105 -9.16 5.12 37.97
CA SER A 105 -9.92 5.57 36.80
C SER A 105 -9.12 5.26 35.55
N LEU A 106 -9.70 4.52 34.61
CA LEU A 106 -9.04 4.02 33.41
C LEU A 106 -9.85 4.39 32.17
N ASP A 107 -9.18 4.94 31.16
CA ASP A 107 -9.77 5.13 29.83
C ASP A 107 -9.22 4.15 28.77
N THR A 108 -9.76 4.26 27.55
CA THR A 108 -9.31 3.57 26.33
C THR A 108 -9.59 2.07 26.27
N ILE A 109 -9.37 1.31 27.35
CA ILE A 109 -9.55 -0.14 27.33
C ILE A 109 -11.02 -0.52 27.49
N ASP A 110 -11.49 -1.46 26.67
CA ASP A 110 -12.83 -2.02 26.75
C ASP A 110 -13.11 -2.71 28.09
N LYS A 111 -14.34 -2.51 28.58
CA LYS A 111 -14.82 -3.10 29.84
C LYS A 111 -14.67 -4.63 29.88
N LYS A 112 -14.95 -5.32 28.78
CA LYS A 112 -14.82 -6.78 28.69
C LYS A 112 -13.38 -7.24 28.94
N ILE A 113 -12.41 -6.54 28.36
CA ILE A 113 -10.99 -6.85 28.48
C ILE A 113 -10.52 -6.61 29.92
N VAL A 114 -10.93 -5.50 30.53
CA VAL A 114 -10.60 -5.21 31.92
C VAL A 114 -11.18 -6.28 32.85
N GLN A 115 -12.45 -6.64 32.69
CA GLN A 115 -13.09 -7.68 33.50
C GLN A 115 -12.41 -9.04 33.34
N GLN A 116 -12.02 -9.40 32.11
CA GLN A 116 -11.28 -10.64 31.85
C GLN A 116 -9.93 -10.64 32.59
N LEU A 117 -9.16 -9.54 32.49
CA LEU A 117 -7.86 -9.44 33.15
C LEU A 117 -7.98 -9.49 34.68
N LEU A 118 -8.95 -8.78 35.27
CA LEU A 118 -9.16 -8.81 36.72
C LEU A 118 -9.49 -10.22 37.21
N SER A 119 -10.37 -10.94 36.50
CA SER A 119 -10.75 -12.31 36.84
C SER A 119 -9.59 -13.29 36.65
N GLU A 120 -8.84 -13.17 35.54
CA GLU A 120 -7.70 -14.04 35.22
C GLU A 120 -6.60 -13.97 36.30
N PHE A 121 -6.34 -12.78 36.83
CA PHE A 121 -5.31 -12.57 37.85
C PHE A 121 -5.85 -12.55 39.29
N SER A 122 -7.14 -12.85 39.50
CA SER A 122 -7.79 -12.85 40.83
C SER A 122 -7.65 -11.51 41.57
N ILE A 123 -7.87 -10.40 40.86
CA ILE A 123 -7.77 -9.02 41.38
C ILE A 123 -9.15 -8.34 41.38
N ASP A 124 -10.21 -9.12 41.63
CA ASP A 124 -11.60 -8.66 41.55
C ASP A 124 -11.94 -7.57 42.60
N ASP A 125 -11.11 -7.43 43.63
CA ASP A 125 -11.24 -6.40 44.67
C ASP A 125 -10.81 -5.00 44.20
N CYS A 126 -10.27 -4.86 42.98
CA CYS A 126 -9.89 -3.58 42.40
C CYS A 126 -11.11 -2.85 41.82
N LEU A 127 -11.41 -1.66 42.34
CA LEU A 127 -12.39 -0.75 41.78
C LEU A 127 -11.79 0.01 40.60
N ILE A 128 -12.14 -0.41 39.38
CA ILE A 128 -11.77 0.29 38.15
C ILE A 128 -12.98 1.05 37.59
N ALA A 129 -12.96 2.38 37.74
CA ALA A 129 -13.90 3.26 37.06
C ALA A 129 -13.47 3.38 35.59
N LEU A 130 -14.36 3.01 34.66
CA LEU A 130 -14.03 2.89 33.25
C LEU A 130 -14.65 3.98 32.40
N SER A 131 -13.84 4.55 31.51
CA SER A 131 -14.27 5.31 30.34
C SER A 131 -13.75 4.61 29.08
N PRO A 132 -14.43 3.56 28.59
CA PRO A 132 -14.00 2.82 27.40
C PRO A 132 -13.79 3.73 26.19
N TYR A 133 -13.02 3.25 25.22
CA TYR A 133 -12.82 3.98 23.98
C TYR A 133 -14.15 4.18 23.23
N GLU A 134 -14.43 5.43 22.87
CA GLU A 134 -15.57 5.84 22.07
C GLU A 134 -15.10 6.86 21.04
N TYR A 135 -15.33 6.58 19.76
CA TYR A 135 -14.78 7.38 18.65
C TYR A 135 -15.17 8.87 18.70
N ASN A 136 -16.39 9.18 19.14
CA ASN A 136 -16.91 10.56 19.18
C ASN A 136 -16.60 11.28 20.50
N LYS A 137 -15.91 10.65 21.44
CA LYS A 137 -15.65 11.21 22.76
C LYS A 137 -14.46 12.16 22.71
N SER A 138 -14.68 13.38 23.15
CA SER A 138 -13.66 14.42 23.18
C SER A 138 -12.61 14.19 24.26
N SER A 139 -11.43 14.80 24.11
CA SER A 139 -10.39 14.76 25.15
C SER A 139 -10.89 15.44 26.44
N GLU A 140 -11.69 16.49 26.32
CA GLU A 140 -12.31 17.23 27.42
C GLU A 140 -13.22 16.33 28.25
N GLU A 141 -14.09 15.53 27.62
CA GLU A 141 -14.96 14.59 28.33
C GLU A 141 -14.18 13.52 29.10
N ILE A 142 -13.04 13.07 28.58
CA ILE A 142 -12.16 12.10 29.24
C ILE A 142 -11.45 12.76 30.43
N ILE A 143 -10.99 14.00 30.26
CA ILE A 143 -10.39 14.81 31.32
C ILE A 143 -11.40 15.00 32.48
N ASP A 144 -12.62 15.40 32.17
CA ASP A 144 -13.68 15.63 33.16
C ASP A 144 -14.05 14.34 33.89
N PHE A 145 -14.12 13.21 33.17
CA PHE A 145 -14.30 11.90 33.77
C PHE A 145 -13.25 11.60 34.85
N HIS A 146 -11.95 11.75 34.53
CA HIS A 146 -10.88 11.46 35.48
C HIS A 146 -10.88 12.41 36.69
N ILE A 147 -11.15 13.70 36.48
CA ILE A 147 -11.27 14.67 37.57
C ILE A 147 -12.40 14.29 38.50
N GLU A 148 -13.56 13.93 37.96
CA GLU A 148 -14.72 13.60 38.76
C GLU A 148 -14.48 12.33 39.58
N GLN A 149 -13.87 11.29 38.99
CA GLN A 149 -13.50 10.08 39.75
C GLN A 149 -12.49 10.37 40.87
N HIS A 150 -11.54 11.27 40.63
CA HIS A 150 -10.58 11.68 41.66
C HIS A 150 -11.26 12.50 42.77
N ARG A 151 -12.08 13.48 42.40
CA ARG A 151 -12.83 14.35 43.33
C ARG A 151 -13.78 13.56 44.23
N LEU A 152 -14.43 12.53 43.69
CA LEU A 152 -15.34 11.65 44.43
C LEU A 152 -14.63 10.64 45.34
N GLY A 153 -13.29 10.51 45.26
CA GLY A 153 -12.53 9.50 46.01
C GLY A 153 -12.71 8.07 45.48
N ASN A 154 -13.20 7.94 44.25
CA ASN A 154 -13.36 6.68 43.52
C ASN A 154 -12.07 6.26 42.81
N SER A 155 -11.11 7.17 42.69
CA SER A 155 -9.83 6.94 42.01
C SER A 155 -8.67 7.62 42.76
N GLU A 156 -7.64 6.85 43.08
CA GLU A 156 -6.36 7.33 43.61
C GLU A 156 -5.37 7.68 42.50
N VAL A 157 -5.51 7.01 41.35
CA VAL A 157 -4.69 7.23 40.15
C VAL A 157 -5.52 7.12 38.88
N ALA A 158 -5.24 8.03 37.93
CA ALA A 158 -5.73 7.93 36.57
C ALA A 158 -4.75 7.14 35.70
N ILE A 159 -5.27 6.32 34.79
CA ILE A 159 -4.53 5.68 33.71
C ILE A 159 -5.15 6.10 32.39
N THR A 160 -4.35 6.71 31.50
CA THR A 160 -4.86 7.26 30.24
C THR A 160 -4.02 6.87 29.02
N GLY A 161 -4.72 6.51 27.94
CA GLY A 161 -4.19 6.27 26.60
C GLY A 161 -3.87 7.54 25.80
N TYR A 162 -4.28 8.71 26.29
CA TYR A 162 -4.19 10.00 25.58
C TYR A 162 -3.10 10.89 26.19
N LEU A 163 -2.22 11.43 25.34
CA LEU A 163 -1.16 12.34 25.80
C LEU A 163 -1.74 13.68 26.31
N SER A 164 -2.74 14.24 25.61
CA SER A 164 -3.43 15.47 26.01
C SER A 164 -4.03 15.37 27.41
N VAL A 165 -4.75 14.28 27.68
CA VAL A 165 -5.36 13.97 28.99
C VAL A 165 -4.28 13.81 30.06
N TYR A 166 -3.21 13.06 29.78
CA TYR A 166 -2.10 12.87 30.72
C TYR A 166 -1.47 14.21 31.14
N LEU A 167 -1.16 15.07 30.16
CA LEU A 167 -0.56 16.37 30.41
C LEU A 167 -1.49 17.26 31.24
N GLU A 168 -2.79 17.27 30.94
CA GLU A 168 -3.75 18.12 31.64
C GLU A 168 -4.00 17.66 33.09
N LEU A 169 -4.14 16.35 33.33
CA LEU A 169 -4.27 15.82 34.68
C LEU A 169 -3.01 16.07 35.52
N THR A 170 -1.82 15.93 34.91
CA THR A 170 -0.54 16.21 35.56
C THR A 170 -0.42 17.69 35.96
N LYS A 171 -0.81 18.63 35.08
CA LYS A 171 -0.86 20.07 35.41
C LYS A 171 -1.76 20.38 36.61
N ARG A 172 -2.84 19.61 36.77
CA ARG A 172 -3.81 19.74 37.88
C ARG A 172 -3.38 18.99 39.14
N ASN A 173 -2.17 18.43 39.17
CA ASN A 173 -1.64 17.61 40.26
C ASN A 173 -2.48 16.36 40.57
N ILE A 174 -3.25 15.88 39.58
CA ILE A 174 -3.96 14.61 39.70
C ILE A 174 -2.99 13.50 39.30
N PRO A 175 -2.74 12.51 40.17
CA PRO A 175 -1.79 11.46 39.83
C PRO A 175 -2.26 10.65 38.62
N CYS A 176 -1.46 10.70 37.56
CA CYS A 176 -1.83 10.14 36.28
C CYS A 176 -0.67 9.32 35.71
N TYR A 177 -1.00 8.21 35.06
CA TYR A 177 -0.07 7.31 34.40
C TYR A 177 -0.42 7.16 32.93
N ARG A 178 0.55 7.47 32.09
CA ARG A 178 0.45 7.29 30.64
C ARG A 178 0.48 5.79 30.29
N LEU A 179 -0.58 5.30 29.65
CA LEU A 179 -0.69 3.96 29.10
C LEU A 179 -0.21 3.93 27.65
N VAL A 180 1.01 3.42 27.44
CA VAL A 180 1.64 3.26 26.12
C VAL A 180 1.86 1.79 25.78
N SER A 181 1.83 1.47 24.49
CA SER A 181 2.06 0.11 24.01
C SER A 181 3.44 -0.41 24.43
N SER A 182 3.52 -1.67 24.86
CA SER A 182 4.79 -2.32 25.21
C SER A 182 5.69 -2.51 23.97
N GLU A 183 7.01 -2.63 24.18
CA GLU A 183 7.93 -2.92 23.06
C GLU A 183 7.56 -4.23 22.35
N ILE A 184 7.11 -5.24 23.08
CA ILE A 184 6.67 -6.53 22.53
C ILE A 184 5.43 -6.35 21.63
N ALA A 185 4.46 -5.54 22.07
CA ALA A 185 3.27 -5.25 21.28
C ALA A 185 3.63 -4.49 19.99
N ILE A 186 4.53 -3.50 20.08
CA ILE A 186 5.03 -2.76 18.92
C ILE A 186 5.76 -3.71 17.96
N GLN A 187 6.68 -4.54 18.46
CA GLN A 187 7.44 -5.49 17.64
C GLN A 187 6.51 -6.45 16.90
N LYS A 188 5.50 -6.99 17.58
CA LYS A 188 4.52 -7.89 16.97
C LYS A 188 3.76 -7.23 15.82
N GLU A 189 3.34 -5.98 15.99
CA GLU A 189 2.68 -5.24 14.90
C GLU A 189 3.64 -4.91 13.77
N LEU A 190 4.88 -4.51 14.06
CA LEU A 190 5.89 -4.31 13.02
C LEU A 190 6.15 -5.60 12.23
N ASP A 191 6.23 -6.75 12.88
CA ASP A 191 6.36 -8.06 12.22
C ASP A 191 5.18 -8.36 11.29
N LEU A 192 3.95 -8.05 11.74
CA LEU A 192 2.74 -8.19 10.92
C LEU A 192 2.80 -7.29 9.68
N LEU A 193 3.14 -6.02 9.86
CA LEU A 193 3.22 -5.04 8.76
C LEU A 193 4.32 -5.42 7.76
N VAL A 194 5.50 -5.84 8.23
CA VAL A 194 6.57 -6.35 7.35
C VAL A 194 6.07 -7.55 6.54
N THR A 195 5.36 -8.48 7.17
CA THR A 195 4.80 -9.65 6.50
C THR A 195 3.78 -9.26 5.43
N ARG A 196 2.90 -8.30 5.72
CA ARG A 196 1.91 -7.77 4.77
C ARG A 196 2.56 -7.09 3.57
N ALA A 197 3.53 -6.20 3.80
CA ALA A 197 4.27 -5.53 2.73
C ALA A 197 5.00 -6.51 1.81
N GLN A 198 5.65 -7.52 2.39
CA GLN A 198 6.32 -8.57 1.62
C GLN A 198 5.33 -9.43 0.84
N SER A 199 4.12 -9.64 1.37
CA SER A 199 3.07 -10.39 0.69
C SER A 199 2.57 -9.62 -0.54
N GLN A 200 2.35 -8.30 -0.43
CA GLN A 200 1.98 -7.42 -1.56
C GLN A 200 3.03 -7.43 -2.69
N LEU A 201 4.31 -7.40 -2.34
CA LEU A 201 5.41 -7.54 -3.32
C LEU A 201 5.37 -8.87 -4.09
N ASN A 202 5.07 -9.95 -3.38
CA ASN A 202 4.95 -11.27 -3.99
C ASN A 202 3.73 -11.32 -4.93
N GLU A 203 2.65 -10.58 -4.65
CA GLU A 203 1.48 -10.50 -5.54
C GLU A 203 1.83 -9.93 -6.91
N ASN A 204 2.56 -8.80 -6.96
CA ASN A 204 2.95 -8.17 -8.23
C ASN A 204 3.95 -8.99 -9.04
N SER A 205 4.66 -9.91 -8.38
CA SER A 205 5.61 -10.84 -8.99
C SER A 205 4.96 -12.16 -9.44
N ARG A 206 3.66 -12.37 -9.18
CA ARG A 206 2.92 -13.55 -9.64
C ARG A 206 2.95 -13.67 -11.15
N VAL A 207 2.89 -14.91 -11.63
CA VAL A 207 2.81 -15.18 -13.07
C VAL A 207 1.41 -14.82 -13.55
N THR A 208 1.32 -14.06 -14.64
CA THR A 208 0.07 -13.82 -15.35
C THR A 208 0.21 -14.33 -16.78
N ILE A 209 -0.77 -15.12 -17.22
CA ILE A 209 -0.81 -15.68 -18.57
C ILE A 209 -2.07 -15.17 -19.27
N ILE A 210 -1.88 -14.58 -20.44
CA ILE A 210 -2.96 -14.14 -21.32
C ILE A 210 -3.10 -15.19 -22.42
N GLY A 211 -4.19 -15.94 -22.40
CA GLY A 211 -4.57 -16.90 -23.42
C GLY A 211 -5.49 -16.23 -24.43
N ILE A 212 -5.24 -16.47 -25.71
CA ILE A 212 -5.96 -15.85 -26.82
C ILE A 212 -6.42 -16.96 -27.75
N ASP A 213 -7.74 -17.12 -27.84
CA ASP A 213 -8.43 -17.95 -28.81
C ASP A 213 -8.86 -17.09 -29.99
N VAL A 214 -8.36 -17.43 -31.18
CA VAL A 214 -8.83 -16.84 -32.43
C VAL A 214 -10.14 -17.52 -32.83
N VAL A 215 -11.21 -16.74 -32.97
CA VAL A 215 -12.50 -17.22 -33.45
C VAL A 215 -12.45 -17.20 -34.98
N GLU A 216 -12.52 -18.38 -35.59
CA GLU A 216 -12.56 -18.46 -37.05
C GLU A 216 -13.88 -17.92 -37.59
N ASN A 217 -13.80 -16.88 -38.43
CA ASN A 217 -14.93 -16.44 -39.22
C ASN A 217 -15.15 -17.40 -40.40
N ASN A 218 -16.41 -17.82 -40.61
CA ASN A 218 -16.83 -18.72 -41.71
C ASN A 218 -16.73 -18.11 -43.12
N GLU A 219 -16.02 -16.99 -43.28
CA GLU A 219 -15.84 -16.31 -44.55
C GLU A 219 -14.89 -17.11 -45.46
N GLN A 220 -15.22 -17.18 -46.76
CA GLN A 220 -14.44 -17.89 -47.79
C GLN A 220 -13.21 -17.07 -48.19
N TYR A 221 -12.30 -16.85 -47.25
CA TYR A 221 -10.98 -16.30 -47.53
C TYR A 221 -10.13 -17.32 -48.29
N SER A 222 -9.35 -16.83 -49.26
CA SER A 222 -8.30 -17.61 -49.88
C SER A 222 -7.24 -18.03 -48.84
N ILE A 223 -6.53 -19.13 -49.11
CA ILE A 223 -5.44 -19.62 -48.23
C ILE A 223 -4.40 -18.52 -47.98
N TYR A 224 -4.11 -17.69 -48.99
CA TYR A 224 -3.17 -16.58 -48.89
C TYR A 224 -3.66 -15.44 -47.99
N GLU A 225 -4.96 -15.14 -47.97
CA GLU A 225 -5.54 -14.11 -47.09
C GLU A 225 -5.51 -14.56 -45.63
N LYS A 226 -5.88 -15.82 -45.35
CA LYS A 226 -5.76 -16.40 -44.00
C LYS A 226 -4.33 -16.34 -43.48
N GLN A 227 -3.35 -16.62 -44.34
CA GLN A 227 -1.94 -16.56 -43.96
C GLN A 227 -1.47 -15.12 -43.67
N LYS A 228 -1.91 -14.14 -44.47
CA LYS A 228 -1.63 -12.71 -44.21
C LYS A 228 -2.23 -12.24 -42.89
N GLN A 229 -3.49 -12.57 -42.63
CA GLN A 229 -4.18 -12.26 -41.37
C GLN A 229 -3.46 -12.87 -40.17
N SER A 230 -3.02 -14.14 -40.26
CA SER A 230 -2.27 -14.78 -39.17
C SER A 230 -0.92 -14.11 -38.90
N LEU A 231 -0.21 -13.65 -39.93
CA LEU A 231 1.07 -12.95 -39.76
C LEU A 231 0.87 -11.55 -39.15
N GLU A 232 -0.20 -10.86 -39.54
CA GLU A 232 -0.54 -9.55 -38.98
C GLU A 232 -0.95 -9.66 -37.51
N LEU A 233 -1.76 -10.65 -37.16
CA LEU A 233 -2.08 -10.98 -35.77
C LEU A 233 -0.81 -11.26 -34.97
N GLU A 234 0.10 -12.10 -35.48
CA GLU A 234 1.34 -12.44 -34.78
C GLU A 234 2.22 -11.19 -34.56
N ARG A 235 2.31 -10.29 -35.55
CA ARG A 235 3.04 -9.02 -35.42
C ARG A 235 2.46 -8.16 -34.30
N GLU A 236 1.15 -7.93 -34.29
CA GLU A 236 0.49 -7.09 -33.28
C GLU A 236 0.60 -7.70 -31.87
N LEU A 237 0.49 -9.03 -31.77
CA LEU A 237 0.68 -9.73 -30.49
C LEU A 237 2.12 -9.69 -30.00
N LEU A 238 3.11 -9.68 -30.89
CA LEU A 238 4.51 -9.45 -30.52
C LEU A 238 4.71 -8.03 -29.97
N GLU A 239 4.09 -7.01 -30.58
CA GLU A 239 4.12 -5.64 -30.07
C GLU A 239 3.47 -5.52 -28.68
N LEU A 240 2.35 -6.22 -28.45
CA LEU A 240 1.73 -6.30 -27.12
C LEU A 240 2.64 -7.01 -26.11
N THR A 241 3.23 -8.14 -26.51
CA THR A 241 4.14 -8.94 -25.68
C THR A 241 5.34 -8.11 -25.24
N GLU A 242 5.89 -7.29 -26.14
CA GLU A 242 7.00 -6.39 -25.84
C GLU A 242 6.61 -5.31 -24.81
N LYS A 243 5.39 -4.76 -24.88
CA LYS A 243 4.87 -3.79 -23.90
C LYS A 243 4.67 -4.43 -22.53
N LEU A 244 4.27 -5.71 -22.48
CA LEU A 244 4.06 -6.47 -21.25
C LEU A 244 5.35 -7.05 -20.65
N ASN A 245 6.53 -6.77 -21.21
CA ASN A 245 7.78 -7.43 -20.83
C ASN A 245 7.65 -8.96 -20.81
N GLY A 246 6.84 -9.50 -21.72
CA GLY A 246 6.43 -10.90 -21.70
C GLY A 246 7.16 -11.78 -22.72
N SER A 247 6.69 -13.02 -22.82
CA SER A 247 7.06 -13.93 -23.90
C SER A 247 5.83 -14.53 -24.58
N LEU A 248 5.85 -14.58 -25.92
CA LEU A 248 4.78 -15.12 -26.74
C LEU A 248 5.05 -16.60 -27.06
N ARG A 249 4.05 -17.46 -26.89
CA ARG A 249 4.10 -18.87 -27.32
C ARG A 249 2.78 -19.26 -27.97
N LYS A 250 2.86 -20.04 -29.05
CA LYS A 250 1.70 -20.67 -29.68
C LYS A 250 1.71 -22.16 -29.34
N GLU A 251 0.61 -22.66 -28.77
CA GLU A 251 0.46 -24.07 -28.39
C GLU A 251 -1.00 -24.51 -28.63
N ASN A 252 -1.20 -25.64 -29.32
CA ASN A 252 -2.52 -26.27 -29.53
C ASN A 252 -3.62 -25.27 -29.93
N ASP A 253 -3.37 -24.51 -31.00
CA ASP A 253 -4.26 -23.47 -31.55
C ASP A 253 -4.57 -22.26 -30.66
N ARG A 254 -4.00 -22.20 -29.45
CA ARG A 254 -4.08 -21.03 -28.56
C ARG A 254 -2.76 -20.27 -28.54
N ILE A 255 -2.83 -18.96 -28.44
CA ILE A 255 -1.67 -18.08 -28.28
C ILE A 255 -1.61 -17.65 -26.82
N TYR A 256 -0.42 -17.72 -26.22
CA TYR A 256 -0.16 -17.38 -24.83
C TYR A 256 0.88 -16.26 -24.74
N ILE A 257 0.58 -15.24 -23.94
CA ILE A 257 1.57 -14.25 -23.49
C ILE A 257 1.82 -14.50 -22.00
N TYR A 258 3.06 -14.85 -21.66
CA TYR A 258 3.51 -15.00 -20.29
C TYR A 258 4.11 -13.68 -19.82
N THR A 259 3.62 -13.15 -18.70
CA THR A 259 4.09 -11.89 -18.10
C THR A 259 3.98 -11.98 -16.57
N THR A 260 4.26 -10.87 -15.87
CA THR A 260 4.03 -10.73 -14.44
C THR A 260 2.72 -9.98 -14.18
N HIS A 261 2.10 -10.22 -13.03
CA HIS A 261 0.87 -9.55 -12.63
C HIS A 261 1.03 -8.01 -12.63
N GLY A 262 2.16 -7.51 -12.12
CA GLY A 262 2.43 -6.07 -12.12
C GLY A 262 2.51 -5.45 -13.53
N ASP A 263 3.12 -6.13 -14.52
CA ASP A 263 3.18 -5.61 -15.90
C ASP A 263 1.80 -5.64 -16.58
N PHE A 264 1.00 -6.67 -16.29
CA PHE A 264 -0.38 -6.76 -16.74
C PHE A 264 -1.25 -5.63 -16.17
N GLU A 265 -1.23 -5.39 -14.85
CA GLU A 265 -2.01 -4.31 -14.22
C GLU A 265 -1.58 -2.93 -14.72
N LEU A 266 -0.27 -2.72 -14.95
CA LEU A 266 0.24 -1.50 -15.57
C LEU A 266 -0.36 -1.25 -16.96
N SER A 267 -0.31 -2.28 -17.81
CA SER A 267 -0.83 -2.24 -19.18
C SER A 267 -2.36 -2.10 -19.22
N LEU A 268 -3.06 -2.65 -18.23
CA LEU A 268 -4.50 -2.52 -18.11
C LEU A 268 -4.89 -1.09 -17.73
N ALA A 269 -4.25 -0.53 -16.69
CA ALA A 269 -4.62 0.80 -16.21
C ALA A 269 -4.11 1.95 -17.12
N ASP A 270 -3.24 1.71 -18.10
CA ASP A 270 -2.97 2.68 -19.19
C ASP A 270 -3.71 2.37 -20.51
N GLU A 271 -4.63 1.41 -20.47
CA GLU A 271 -5.43 0.88 -21.59
C GLU A 271 -4.62 0.31 -22.77
N SER A 272 -3.30 0.14 -22.67
CA SER A 272 -2.48 -0.30 -23.80
C SER A 272 -2.86 -1.69 -24.31
N ILE A 273 -3.16 -2.63 -23.41
CA ILE A 273 -3.63 -3.97 -23.79
C ILE A 273 -4.99 -3.90 -24.49
N LEU A 274 -5.94 -3.13 -23.94
CA LEU A 274 -7.28 -2.98 -24.48
C LEU A 274 -7.26 -2.32 -25.86
N GLN A 275 -6.45 -1.27 -26.04
CA GLN A 275 -6.28 -0.59 -27.32
C GLN A 275 -5.66 -1.49 -28.38
N THR A 276 -4.65 -2.29 -28.00
CA THR A 276 -4.00 -3.22 -28.94
C THR A 276 -4.98 -4.31 -29.38
N ILE A 277 -5.75 -4.89 -28.45
CA ILE A 277 -6.79 -5.89 -28.76
C ILE A 277 -7.84 -5.31 -29.72
N ARG A 278 -8.37 -4.11 -29.45
CA ARG A 278 -9.33 -3.45 -30.34
C ARG A 278 -8.73 -3.14 -31.71
N GLY A 279 -7.47 -2.70 -31.74
CA GLY A 279 -6.74 -2.42 -32.98
C GLY A 279 -6.58 -3.66 -33.86
N ILE A 280 -6.25 -4.81 -33.26
CA ILE A 280 -6.18 -6.10 -33.93
C ILE A 280 -7.55 -6.47 -34.53
N GLN A 281 -8.61 -6.41 -33.73
CA GLN A 281 -9.96 -6.75 -34.18
C GLN A 281 -10.41 -5.90 -35.38
N LEU A 282 -10.12 -4.59 -35.35
CA LEU A 282 -10.48 -3.66 -36.43
C LEU A 282 -9.66 -3.84 -37.71
N SER A 283 -8.36 -4.17 -37.60
CA SER A 283 -7.46 -4.29 -38.75
C SER A 283 -7.55 -5.65 -39.44
N THR A 284 -7.69 -6.72 -38.66
CA THR A 284 -7.63 -8.10 -39.17
C THR A 284 -8.99 -8.73 -39.44
N ASN A 285 -10.08 -8.12 -38.95
CA ASN A 285 -11.43 -8.71 -38.90
C ASN A 285 -11.46 -10.07 -38.17
N ILE A 286 -10.51 -10.28 -37.25
CA ILE A 286 -10.43 -11.48 -36.40
C ILE A 286 -11.14 -11.20 -35.09
N GLU A 287 -12.12 -12.04 -34.76
CA GLU A 287 -12.68 -12.10 -33.43
C GLU A 287 -11.75 -12.89 -32.50
N MET A 288 -11.59 -12.41 -31.27
CA MET A 288 -10.72 -13.02 -30.28
C MET A 288 -11.46 -13.15 -28.97
N ASN A 289 -11.26 -14.29 -28.31
CA ASN A 289 -11.66 -14.50 -26.94
C ASN A 289 -10.42 -14.63 -26.06
N ILE A 290 -10.37 -13.83 -25.00
CA ILE A 290 -9.16 -13.63 -24.21
C ILE A 290 -9.43 -14.04 -22.77
N GLY A 291 -8.65 -15.01 -22.29
CA GLY A 291 -8.67 -15.46 -20.91
C GLY A 291 -7.36 -15.15 -20.23
N VAL A 292 -7.40 -14.29 -19.22
CA VAL A 292 -6.25 -13.94 -18.39
C VAL A 292 -6.30 -14.75 -17.11
N GLY A 293 -5.18 -15.36 -16.73
CA GLY A 293 -5.05 -16.09 -15.47
C GLY A 293 -3.83 -15.66 -14.69
N SER A 294 -3.98 -15.36 -13.40
CA SER A 294 -2.85 -15.22 -12.48
C SER A 294 -2.63 -16.49 -11.66
N GLY A 295 -1.42 -16.68 -11.16
CA GLY A 295 -1.09 -17.77 -10.25
C GLY A 295 0.30 -17.62 -9.67
N TYR A 296 0.57 -18.35 -8.58
CA TYR A 296 1.91 -18.42 -7.99
C TYR A 296 2.87 -19.26 -8.85
N THR A 297 2.32 -20.10 -9.72
CA THR A 297 3.10 -20.93 -10.66
C THR A 297 2.61 -20.75 -12.09
N VAL A 298 3.49 -21.04 -13.05
CA VAL A 298 3.14 -21.07 -14.49
C VAL A 298 1.99 -22.04 -14.76
N TYR A 299 1.98 -23.19 -14.10
CA TYR A 299 0.93 -24.21 -14.26
C TYR A 299 -0.44 -23.67 -13.83
N GLU A 300 -0.51 -23.06 -12.65
CA GLU A 300 -1.74 -22.47 -12.10
C GLU A 300 -2.26 -21.32 -12.96
N ALA A 301 -1.39 -20.35 -13.29
CA ALA A 301 -1.75 -19.22 -14.14
C ALA A 301 -2.29 -19.67 -15.50
N LYS A 302 -1.72 -20.74 -16.07
CA LYS A 302 -2.17 -21.29 -17.35
C LYS A 302 -3.52 -22.00 -17.23
N LEU A 303 -3.72 -22.76 -16.15
CA LEU A 303 -5.00 -23.40 -15.86
C LEU A 303 -6.10 -22.34 -15.69
N ASN A 304 -5.82 -21.25 -14.97
CA ASN A 304 -6.73 -20.13 -14.81
C ASN A 304 -7.02 -19.40 -16.13
N SER A 305 -5.99 -19.13 -16.93
CA SER A 305 -6.14 -18.52 -18.27
C SER A 305 -7.02 -19.36 -19.19
N ASN A 306 -6.85 -20.69 -19.15
CA ASN A 306 -7.66 -21.61 -19.93
C ASN A 306 -9.12 -21.61 -19.49
N LEU A 307 -9.37 -21.69 -18.17
CA LEU A 307 -10.72 -21.59 -17.63
C LEU A 307 -11.38 -20.26 -18.01
N ALA A 308 -10.65 -19.15 -17.94
CA ALA A 308 -11.15 -17.83 -18.32
C ALA A 308 -11.53 -17.78 -19.82
N CYS A 309 -10.74 -18.40 -20.70
CA CYS A 309 -11.09 -18.51 -22.12
C CYS A 309 -12.39 -19.32 -22.28
N ASP A 310 -12.49 -20.47 -21.61
CA ASP A 310 -13.62 -21.39 -21.80
C ASP A 310 -14.94 -20.82 -21.25
N GLU A 311 -14.87 -20.02 -20.18
CA GLU A 311 -15.99 -19.22 -19.66
C GLU A 311 -16.38 -18.08 -20.61
N GLY A 312 -15.40 -17.41 -21.22
CA GLY A 312 -15.62 -16.30 -22.15
C GLY A 312 -16.40 -16.72 -23.39
N LYS A 313 -16.15 -17.94 -23.91
CA LYS A 313 -16.91 -18.52 -25.04
C LYS A 313 -18.40 -18.67 -24.77
N GLN A 314 -18.79 -18.81 -23.51
CA GLN A 314 -20.18 -19.05 -23.11
C GLN A 314 -20.95 -17.76 -22.83
N ARG A 315 -20.26 -16.62 -22.67
CA ARG A 315 -20.87 -15.32 -22.32
C ARG A 315 -20.99 -14.42 -23.54
N ALA A 316 -22.21 -14.05 -23.89
CA ALA A 316 -22.44 -13.04 -24.92
C ALA A 316 -21.99 -11.66 -24.41
N GLY A 317 -21.00 -11.04 -25.08
CA GLY A 317 -20.54 -9.67 -24.82
C GLY A 317 -19.27 -9.53 -23.97
N SER A 318 -18.74 -10.61 -23.38
CA SER A 318 -17.47 -10.60 -22.63
C SER A 318 -16.39 -11.28 -23.46
N ASN A 319 -15.44 -10.51 -24.02
CA ASN A 319 -14.32 -11.06 -24.80
C ASN A 319 -12.99 -11.07 -24.04
N MET A 320 -12.97 -10.62 -22.77
CA MET A 320 -11.78 -10.59 -21.93
C MET A 320 -12.11 -10.87 -20.46
N LEU A 321 -11.89 -12.11 -20.02
CA LEU A 321 -12.10 -12.54 -18.64
C LEU A 321 -10.77 -12.71 -17.90
N TYR A 322 -10.80 -12.49 -16.59
CA TYR A 322 -9.70 -12.69 -15.66
C TYR A 322 -10.08 -13.67 -14.56
N ILE A 323 -9.20 -14.64 -14.27
CA ILE A 323 -9.33 -15.54 -13.12
C ILE A 323 -8.06 -15.45 -12.28
N ASP A 324 -8.21 -15.15 -10.98
CA ASP A 324 -7.08 -15.07 -10.05
C ASP A 324 -6.71 -16.43 -9.42
N GLU A 325 -5.65 -16.46 -8.61
CA GLU A 325 -5.22 -17.64 -7.85
C GLU A 325 -6.28 -18.18 -6.87
N ASN A 326 -7.20 -17.31 -6.41
CA ASN A 326 -8.30 -17.66 -5.52
C ASN A 326 -9.56 -18.11 -6.29
N LYS A 327 -9.47 -18.23 -7.62
CA LYS A 327 -10.57 -18.58 -8.54
C LYS A 327 -11.68 -17.53 -8.63
N ASN A 328 -11.40 -16.28 -8.26
CA ASN A 328 -12.33 -15.19 -8.51
C ASN A 328 -12.33 -14.86 -9.99
N LEU A 329 -13.53 -14.81 -10.59
CA LEU A 329 -13.72 -14.46 -11.99
C LEU A 329 -14.15 -13.00 -12.10
N LEU A 330 -13.42 -12.23 -12.91
CA LEU A 330 -13.70 -10.83 -13.21
C LEU A 330 -13.81 -10.63 -14.72
N ASP A 331 -14.78 -9.83 -15.16
CA ASP A 331 -14.80 -9.31 -16.54
C ASP A 331 -14.02 -7.99 -16.59
N ILE A 332 -12.90 -8.01 -17.31
CA ILE A 332 -11.96 -6.88 -17.40
C ILE A 332 -12.62 -5.65 -18.03
N LEU A 333 -13.57 -5.85 -18.95
CA LEU A 333 -14.27 -4.75 -19.61
C LEU A 333 -15.30 -4.06 -18.70
N SER A 334 -15.81 -4.78 -17.69
CA SER A 334 -16.73 -4.23 -16.69
C SER A 334 -16.05 -3.58 -15.48
N ARG A 335 -14.71 -3.66 -15.39
CA ARG A 335 -13.95 -3.11 -14.26
C ARG A 335 -14.11 -1.59 -14.24
N GLU A 336 -14.56 -1.02 -13.12
CA GLU A 336 -14.58 0.42 -12.93
C GLU A 336 -13.16 0.97 -13.07
N LYS A 337 -13.02 2.06 -13.84
CA LYS A 337 -11.72 2.71 -14.03
C LYS A 337 -11.32 3.37 -12.71
N ASN A 338 -10.46 2.73 -11.94
CA ASN A 338 -9.72 3.43 -10.91
C ASN A 338 -8.79 4.43 -11.60
N SER A 339 -9.16 5.71 -11.60
CA SER A 339 -8.33 6.79 -12.10
C SER A 339 -7.24 7.07 -11.09
N ASP A 340 -6.22 6.21 -11.04
CA ASP A 340 -5.01 6.53 -10.27
C ASP A 340 -4.29 7.67 -10.97
N THR A 341 -4.36 8.85 -10.36
CA THR A 341 -3.73 10.07 -10.83
C THR A 341 -2.36 10.25 -10.19
N LEU A 342 -1.49 11.05 -10.81
CA LEU A 342 -0.21 11.43 -10.20
C LEU A 342 -0.44 12.10 -8.83
N PRO A 343 0.49 12.00 -7.86
CA PRO A 343 0.41 12.78 -6.63
C PRO A 343 0.26 14.27 -6.93
N ARG A 344 -0.42 15.00 -6.03
CA ARG A 344 -0.70 16.43 -6.19
C ARG A 344 0.55 17.25 -6.49
N PHE A 345 1.64 17.02 -5.74
CA PHE A 345 2.95 17.64 -6.00
C PHE A 345 3.46 17.44 -7.43
N TRP A 346 3.33 16.23 -7.99
CA TRP A 346 3.71 15.94 -9.37
C TRP A 346 2.82 16.70 -10.35
N GLN A 347 1.50 16.68 -10.14
CA GLN A 347 0.56 17.39 -11.00
C GLN A 347 0.83 18.90 -11.04
N GLU A 348 0.93 19.54 -9.88
CA GLU A 348 1.16 20.99 -9.75
C GLU A 348 2.53 21.40 -10.31
N THR A 349 3.56 20.57 -10.12
CA THR A 349 4.90 20.85 -10.67
C THR A 349 4.93 20.72 -12.19
N LEU A 350 4.35 19.65 -12.74
CA LEU A 350 4.27 19.48 -14.20
C LEU A 350 3.44 20.59 -14.86
N GLN A 351 2.34 21.01 -14.22
CA GLN A 351 1.52 22.12 -14.70
C GLN A 351 2.30 23.45 -14.69
N ARG A 352 3.02 23.77 -13.60
CA ARG A 352 3.86 24.98 -13.52
C ARG A 352 4.92 25.05 -14.61
N HIS A 353 5.44 23.89 -15.04
CA HIS A 353 6.45 23.79 -16.09
C HIS A 353 5.86 23.54 -17.49
N ASN A 354 4.53 23.58 -17.68
CA ASN A 354 3.84 23.25 -18.93
C ASN A 354 4.28 21.91 -19.54
N TYR A 355 4.51 20.90 -18.68
CA TYR A 355 4.96 19.58 -19.08
C TYR A 355 3.80 18.57 -19.11
N SER A 356 3.75 17.72 -20.14
CA SER A 356 2.69 16.71 -20.28
C SER A 356 2.73 15.67 -19.16
N THR A 357 1.57 15.32 -18.60
CA THR A 357 1.44 14.36 -17.49
C THR A 357 1.51 12.90 -17.94
N THR A 358 1.39 12.60 -19.23
CA THR A 358 1.28 11.21 -19.74
C THR A 358 2.53 10.38 -19.48
N THR A 359 3.71 10.84 -19.91
CA THR A 359 4.97 10.12 -19.70
C THR A 359 5.38 10.06 -18.22
N PRO A 360 5.31 11.16 -17.44
CA PRO A 360 5.56 11.13 -16.00
C PRO A 360 4.66 10.15 -15.25
N LEU A 361 3.36 10.10 -15.58
CA LEU A 361 2.42 9.16 -14.98
C LEU A 361 2.81 7.70 -15.24
N LYS A 362 3.22 7.36 -16.47
CA LYS A 362 3.68 6.00 -16.78
C LYS A 362 4.94 5.61 -16.00
N ILE A 363 5.94 6.50 -15.94
CA ILE A 363 7.16 6.28 -15.16
C ILE A 363 6.82 6.09 -13.68
N TYR A 364 6.03 7.03 -13.14
CA TYR A 364 5.61 7.01 -11.74
C TYR A 364 4.89 5.70 -11.39
N ARG A 365 3.87 5.32 -12.17
CA ARG A 365 3.11 4.08 -11.99
C ARG A 365 4.01 2.85 -12.06
N TYR A 366 4.90 2.79 -13.05
CA TYR A 366 5.82 1.67 -13.20
C TYR A 366 6.71 1.51 -11.97
N VAL A 367 7.33 2.61 -11.54
CA VAL A 367 8.25 2.62 -10.39
C VAL A 367 7.52 2.28 -9.10
N ILE A 368 6.32 2.81 -8.87
CA ILE A 368 5.53 2.54 -7.65
C ILE A 368 4.97 1.11 -7.64
N LEU A 369 4.31 0.66 -8.71
CA LEU A 369 3.71 -0.70 -8.77
C LEU A 369 4.78 -1.79 -8.68
N LYS A 370 5.96 -1.56 -9.26
CA LYS A 370 7.09 -2.49 -9.18
C LYS A 370 7.97 -2.25 -7.94
N GLN A 371 7.63 -1.28 -7.09
CA GLN A 371 8.38 -0.86 -5.90
C GLN A 371 9.88 -0.68 -6.16
N ILE A 372 10.23 -0.01 -7.25
CA ILE A 372 11.61 0.20 -7.67
C ILE A 372 12.18 1.40 -6.90
N GLU A 373 13.08 1.14 -5.95
CA GLU A 373 13.67 2.22 -5.13
C GLU A 373 14.54 3.18 -5.95
N GLN A 374 15.31 2.64 -6.90
CA GLN A 374 16.27 3.39 -7.71
C GLN A 374 16.32 2.81 -9.12
N PHE A 375 16.47 3.67 -10.11
CA PHE A 375 16.47 3.26 -11.50
C PHE A 375 17.44 4.06 -12.38
N GLY A 376 18.02 3.36 -13.34
CA GLY A 376 18.82 3.97 -14.41
C GLY A 376 17.98 4.35 -15.63
N SER A 377 18.63 4.97 -16.61
CA SER A 377 17.98 5.30 -17.88
C SER A 377 17.62 4.06 -18.70
N ASP A 378 18.26 2.93 -18.49
CA ASP A 378 18.00 1.65 -19.15
C ASP A 378 16.60 1.08 -18.83
N LEU A 379 16.23 1.06 -17.55
CA LEU A 379 14.90 0.63 -17.12
C LEU A 379 13.81 1.44 -17.80
N ILE A 380 13.95 2.77 -17.79
CA ILE A 380 12.95 3.68 -18.36
C ILE A 380 12.97 3.65 -19.89
N THR A 381 14.13 3.39 -20.49
CA THR A 381 14.25 3.17 -21.94
C THR A 381 13.47 1.93 -22.35
N ASN A 382 13.56 0.86 -21.58
CA ASN A 382 12.80 -0.37 -21.79
C ASN A 382 11.30 -0.15 -21.55
N LEU A 383 10.92 0.58 -20.49
CA LEU A 383 9.52 0.91 -20.19
C LEU A 383 8.87 1.74 -21.31
N LEU A 384 9.52 2.84 -21.69
CA LEU A 384 8.96 3.79 -22.66
C LEU A 384 9.19 3.39 -24.11
N LYS A 385 9.94 2.30 -24.35
CA LYS A 385 10.37 1.83 -25.69
C LYS A 385 10.96 2.97 -26.53
N ASN A 386 11.78 3.80 -25.89
CA ASN A 386 12.36 5.02 -26.47
C ASN A 386 13.87 4.85 -26.69
N THR A 387 14.52 5.83 -27.33
CA THR A 387 16.00 5.86 -27.38
C THR A 387 16.58 6.29 -26.03
N ASP A 388 17.73 5.74 -25.64
CA ASP A 388 18.43 6.14 -24.40
C ASP A 388 18.67 7.67 -24.34
N ARG A 389 18.90 8.31 -25.49
CA ARG A 389 19.03 9.78 -25.58
C ARG A 389 17.73 10.49 -25.19
N ASN A 390 16.58 10.06 -25.70
CA ASN A 390 15.29 10.67 -25.36
C ASN A 390 14.91 10.36 -23.90
N THR A 391 15.17 9.14 -23.42
CA THR A 391 14.97 8.78 -22.02
C THR A 391 15.77 9.65 -21.08
N ARG A 392 17.08 9.83 -21.34
CA ARG A 392 17.92 10.72 -20.53
C ARG A 392 17.44 12.16 -20.56
N ARG A 393 16.88 12.63 -21.68
CA ARG A 393 16.26 13.97 -21.75
C ARG A 393 15.06 14.05 -20.81
N ILE A 394 14.13 13.10 -20.89
CA ILE A 394 12.95 13.02 -20.01
C ILE A 394 13.37 12.97 -18.54
N LEU A 395 14.33 12.12 -18.18
CA LEU A 395 14.80 11.98 -16.81
C LEU A 395 15.49 13.25 -16.28
N ASN A 396 16.33 13.90 -17.10
CA ASN A 396 16.95 15.17 -16.73
C ASN A 396 15.91 16.30 -16.60
N ASP A 397 14.87 16.31 -17.43
CA ASP A 397 13.80 17.31 -17.33
C ASP A 397 13.02 17.14 -16.01
N LEU A 398 12.69 15.89 -15.64
CA LEU A 398 12.05 15.57 -14.36
C LEU A 398 12.96 15.85 -13.15
N GLU A 399 14.27 15.59 -13.26
CA GLU A 399 15.27 15.94 -12.24
C GLU A 399 15.33 17.46 -12.03
N LYS A 400 15.36 18.25 -13.11
CA LYS A 400 15.36 19.73 -13.03
C LYS A 400 14.09 20.31 -12.41
N MET A 401 12.94 19.65 -12.62
CA MET A 401 11.68 20.01 -11.97
C MET A 401 11.65 19.62 -10.48
N GLY A 402 12.63 18.84 -10.02
CA GLY A 402 12.70 18.31 -8.66
C GLY A 402 11.68 17.20 -8.41
N LEU A 403 11.28 16.47 -9.46
CA LEU A 403 10.43 15.29 -9.37
C LEU A 403 11.27 14.00 -9.22
N LEU A 404 12.51 14.04 -9.69
CA LEU A 404 13.52 12.99 -9.52
C LEU A 404 14.77 13.56 -8.84
N GLU A 405 15.45 12.72 -8.06
CA GLU A 405 16.74 13.01 -7.45
C GLU A 405 17.79 12.05 -8.03
N SER A 406 18.95 12.58 -8.44
CA SER A 406 20.10 11.77 -8.86
C SER A 406 20.90 11.35 -7.63
N VAL A 407 20.84 10.05 -7.28
CA VAL A 407 21.47 9.50 -6.06
C VAL A 407 22.97 9.34 -6.23
N TYR A 408 23.42 8.74 -7.34
CA TYR A 408 24.84 8.59 -7.68
C TYR A 408 25.03 8.34 -9.18
N GLU A 409 26.29 8.44 -9.64
CA GLU A 409 26.68 8.07 -10.99
C GLU A 409 27.46 6.75 -11.00
N GLU A 410 26.95 5.76 -11.74
CA GLU A 410 27.59 4.46 -11.92
C GLU A 410 28.50 4.45 -13.16
N ALA A 411 29.75 3.99 -13.01
CA ALA A 411 30.69 3.85 -14.11
C ALA A 411 30.43 2.56 -14.89
N VAL A 412 29.96 2.70 -16.13
CA VAL A 412 29.69 1.55 -17.01
C VAL A 412 30.98 1.10 -17.70
N GLY A 413 31.78 0.29 -17.01
CA GLY A 413 32.98 -0.33 -17.57
C GLY A 413 34.00 0.66 -18.17
N LYS A 414 34.93 0.15 -19.00
CA LYS A 414 36.06 0.92 -19.54
C LYS A 414 35.69 1.93 -20.64
N ARG A 415 34.47 1.94 -21.16
CA ARG A 415 33.99 2.87 -22.21
C ARG A 415 32.49 3.13 -22.08
N GLY A 416 32.14 4.33 -21.61
CA GLY A 416 30.77 4.84 -21.55
C GLY A 416 30.68 6.09 -20.68
N ARG A 417 29.74 7.01 -20.97
CA ARG A 417 29.44 8.14 -20.08
C ARG A 417 28.83 7.59 -18.78
N PRO A 418 29.20 8.10 -17.59
CA PRO A 418 28.61 7.68 -16.32
C PRO A 418 27.07 7.65 -16.36
N ARG A 419 26.47 6.64 -15.74
CA ARG A 419 25.02 6.45 -15.67
C ARG A 419 24.50 7.09 -14.38
N LYS A 420 23.65 8.09 -14.50
CA LYS A 420 22.89 8.60 -13.35
C LYS A 420 21.86 7.57 -12.91
N ILE A 421 21.82 7.31 -11.61
CA ILE A 421 20.78 6.54 -10.94
C ILE A 421 19.83 7.52 -10.26
N TYR A 422 18.54 7.39 -10.56
CA TYR A 422 17.49 8.28 -10.08
C TYR A 422 16.62 7.61 -9.02
N LYS A 423 16.05 8.43 -8.14
CA LYS A 423 14.97 8.08 -7.20
C LYS A 423 13.82 9.08 -7.38
N ILE A 424 12.58 8.66 -7.15
CA ILE A 424 11.43 9.58 -7.11
C ILE A 424 11.55 10.48 -5.87
N VAL A 425 11.41 11.80 -6.06
CA VAL A 425 11.34 12.75 -4.95
C VAL A 425 9.98 12.64 -4.29
N ALA A 426 10.01 12.26 -3.02
CA ALA A 426 8.88 12.34 -2.12
C ALA A 426 8.80 13.77 -1.55
N GLU A 427 7.59 14.30 -1.39
CA GLU A 427 7.30 15.68 -0.92
C GLU A 427 8.03 16.11 0.38
N MET A 428 8.60 15.17 1.15
CA MET A 428 9.37 15.45 2.37
C MET A 428 10.81 15.95 2.13
N ASP A 429 11.33 15.88 0.91
CA ASP A 429 12.76 16.17 0.63
C ASP A 429 13.06 17.65 0.27
N LYS A 430 12.08 18.56 0.39
CA LYS A 430 12.33 20.00 0.21
C LYS A 430 11.96 20.80 1.46
N PRO A 431 12.88 21.61 2.02
CA PRO A 431 12.48 22.65 2.95
C PRO A 431 11.50 23.58 2.23
N ILE A 432 10.37 23.85 2.89
CA ILE A 432 9.39 24.85 2.46
C ILE A 432 10.15 26.17 2.28
N ALA A 433 10.15 26.69 1.05
CA ALA A 433 10.72 28.00 0.72
C ALA A 433 9.63 29.06 0.72
#